data_AF-A0A376S9E4-F1
#
_entry.id   AF-A0A376S9E4-F1
#
_cell.length_a   1.000
_cell.length_b   1.000
_cell.length_c   1.000
_cell.angle_alpha   90.00
_cell.angle_beta   90.00
_cell.angle_gamma   90.00
#
_symmetry.space_group_name_H-M   'P 1'
#
loop_
_entity.id
_entity.type
_entity.pdbx_description
1 polymer ?
#
loop_
_entity_poly.entity_id
_entity_poly.type
_entity_poly.pdbx_seq_one_letter_code
_entity_poly.pdbx_strand_id
1 'polypeptide(L)'
;MELGSWGVDLNCGCPSKTVNGSGGGATLLKDPELIYQGAKAMREAVPAHLPVSVKVRLGWDSGEKKFEIADAVQQAGATELVVHGRTKEQVTARSILTGRRLARFASG
;
A
#
# COMPACT_ATOMS: atom_id res chain seq x y z
N MET A 1 -1.70 12.07 -23.94
CA MET A 1 -2.96 11.43 -23.50
C MET A 1 -3.03 11.57 -22.00
N GLU A 2 -4.01 12.32 -21.50
CA GLU A 2 -4.25 12.47 -20.06
C GLU A 2 -5.46 11.61 -19.70
N LEU A 3 -5.25 10.57 -18.90
CA LEU A 3 -6.33 9.73 -18.39
C LEU A 3 -6.83 10.41 -17.10
N GLY A 4 -7.96 11.10 -17.16
CA GLY A 4 -8.49 11.96 -16.08
C GLY A 4 -8.91 11.19 -14.81
N SER A 5 -7.95 10.70 -14.04
CA SER A 5 -8.16 10.10 -12.72
C SER A 5 -8.05 11.16 -11.62
N TRP A 6 -8.93 11.08 -10.63
CA TRP A 6 -8.91 11.98 -9.48
C TRP A 6 -7.74 11.73 -8.53
N GLY A 7 -6.99 10.64 -8.68
CA GLY A 7 -5.82 10.31 -7.86
C GLY A 7 -5.12 9.03 -8.32
N VAL A 8 -4.14 8.56 -7.54
CA VAL A 8 -3.35 7.36 -7.87
C VAL A 8 -3.20 6.46 -6.64
N ASP A 9 -3.32 5.14 -6.82
CA ASP A 9 -3.15 4.13 -5.76
C ASP A 9 -1.99 3.19 -6.06
N LEU A 10 -1.15 2.93 -5.06
CA LEU A 10 -0.12 1.89 -5.11
C LEU A 10 -0.63 0.61 -4.45
N ASN A 11 -0.80 -0.45 -5.24
CA ASN A 11 -1.23 -1.75 -4.74
C ASN A 11 -0.04 -2.62 -4.30
N CYS A 12 0.20 -2.67 -2.99
CA CYS A 12 1.18 -3.55 -2.36
C CYS A 12 0.53 -4.81 -1.75
N GLY A 13 -0.67 -5.21 -2.20
CA GLY A 13 -1.48 -6.22 -1.51
C GLY A 13 -2.00 -7.37 -2.37
N CYS A 14 -1.76 -7.34 -3.68
CA CYS A 14 -2.26 -8.35 -4.62
C CYS A 14 -1.59 -9.72 -4.35
N PRO A 15 -2.36 -10.80 -4.08
CA PRO A 15 -1.79 -12.12 -3.86
C PRO A 15 -1.48 -12.88 -5.17
N SER A 16 -1.80 -12.31 -6.34
CA SER A 16 -1.65 -12.98 -7.65
C SER A 16 -0.20 -13.40 -7.89
N LYS A 17 -0.01 -14.66 -8.31
CA LYS A 17 1.32 -15.21 -8.63
C LYS A 17 1.99 -14.43 -9.75
N THR A 18 1.24 -13.99 -10.75
CA THR A 18 1.78 -13.25 -11.91
C THR A 18 2.39 -11.92 -11.49
N VAL A 19 1.67 -11.15 -10.66
CA VAL A 19 2.11 -9.83 -10.20
C VAL A 19 3.27 -9.96 -9.20
N ASN A 20 3.19 -10.93 -8.29
CA ASN A 20 4.27 -11.23 -7.36
C ASN A 20 5.53 -11.74 -8.08
N GLY A 21 5.37 -12.51 -9.16
CA GLY A 21 6.48 -13.03 -9.97
C GLY A 21 7.28 -11.95 -10.69
N SER A 22 6.69 -10.77 -10.91
CA SER A 22 7.38 -9.58 -11.43
C SER A 22 7.83 -8.61 -10.33
N GLY A 23 7.82 -9.04 -9.06
CA GLY A 23 8.24 -8.21 -7.91
C GLY A 23 7.20 -7.18 -7.43
N GLY A 24 6.02 -7.13 -8.04
CA GLY A 24 4.94 -6.20 -7.65
C GLY A 24 3.91 -6.82 -6.70
N GLY A 25 2.91 -6.03 -6.27
CA GLY A 25 1.84 -6.55 -5.43
C GLY A 25 2.33 -6.90 -4.03
N ALA A 26 1.92 -8.05 -3.49
CA ALA A 26 2.21 -8.40 -2.11
C ALA A 26 3.71 -8.63 -1.84
N THR A 27 4.55 -8.89 -2.84
CA THR A 27 6.00 -9.08 -2.62
C THR A 27 6.67 -7.85 -2.02
N LEU A 28 6.13 -6.66 -2.28
CA LEU A 28 6.60 -5.41 -1.69
C LEU A 28 6.50 -5.42 -0.15
N LEU A 29 5.60 -6.21 0.43
CA LEU A 29 5.45 -6.31 1.90
C LEU A 29 6.67 -6.94 2.59
N LYS A 30 7.57 -7.57 1.84
CA LYS A 30 8.82 -8.13 2.36
C LYS A 30 9.88 -7.06 2.60
N ASP A 31 9.78 -5.94 1.89
CA ASP A 31 10.76 -4.87 1.89
C ASP A 31 10.05 -3.51 1.95
N PRO A 32 9.80 -2.98 3.17
CA PRO A 32 9.18 -1.68 3.37
C PRO A 32 9.90 -0.52 2.66
N GLU A 33 11.21 -0.63 2.42
CA GLU A 33 11.97 0.38 1.71
C GLU A 33 11.49 0.53 0.26
N LEU A 34 11.16 -0.58 -0.42
CA LEU A 34 10.60 -0.52 -1.77
C LEU A 34 9.22 0.15 -1.79
N ILE A 35 8.42 -0.02 -0.73
CA ILE A 35 7.14 0.67 -0.57
C ILE A 35 7.38 2.18 -0.41
N TYR A 36 8.34 2.57 0.45
CA TYR A 36 8.72 3.96 0.64
C TYR A 36 9.16 4.61 -0.68
N GLN A 37 10.12 4.01 -1.39
CA GLN A 37 10.66 4.55 -2.63
C GLN A 37 9.58 4.68 -3.71
N GLY A 38 8.74 3.65 -3.89
CA GLY A 38 7.65 3.67 -4.86
C GLY A 38 6.60 4.75 -4.54
N ALA A 39 6.15 4.81 -3.29
CA ALA A 39 5.15 5.78 -2.85
C ALA A 39 5.70 7.21 -2.88
N LYS A 40 6.98 7.41 -2.53
CA LYS A 40 7.66 8.71 -2.55
C LYS A 40 7.74 9.25 -3.97
N ALA A 41 8.21 8.43 -4.91
CA ALA A 41 8.29 8.80 -6.32
C ALA A 41 6.91 9.15 -6.90
N MET A 42 5.86 8.37 -6.55
CA MET A 42 4.49 8.71 -6.94
C MET A 42 4.04 10.04 -6.35
N ARG A 43 4.33 10.28 -5.07
CA ARG A 43 3.91 11.50 -4.40
C ARG A 43 4.57 12.74 -5.00
N GLU A 44 5.84 12.65 -5.37
CA GLU A 44 6.59 13.72 -6.05
C GLU A 44 6.08 13.98 -7.48
N ALA A 45 5.62 12.95 -8.18
CA ALA A 45 5.11 13.06 -9.54
C ALA A 45 3.65 13.55 -9.63
N VAL A 46 2.83 13.25 -8.61
CA VAL A 46 1.40 13.59 -8.61
C VAL A 46 1.18 14.99 -8.02
N PRO A 47 0.40 15.89 -8.68
CA PRO A 47 0.06 17.20 -8.14
C PRO A 47 -0.45 17.14 -6.68
N ALA A 48 0.01 18.07 -5.84
CA ALA A 48 -0.22 18.02 -4.39
C ALA A 48 -1.70 17.97 -3.97
N HIS A 49 -2.60 18.54 -4.78
CA HIS A 49 -4.04 18.54 -4.50
C HIS A 49 -4.74 17.21 -4.86
N LEU A 50 -4.07 16.30 -5.58
CA LEU A 50 -4.60 14.98 -5.91
C LEU A 50 -4.03 13.94 -4.92
N PRO A 51 -4.86 13.02 -4.40
CA PRO A 51 -4.41 12.02 -3.44
C PRO A 51 -3.52 10.96 -4.09
N VAL A 52 -2.55 10.53 -3.29
CA VAL A 52 -1.80 9.29 -3.51
C VAL A 52 -2.11 8.37 -2.34
N SER A 53 -2.69 7.21 -2.62
CA SER A 53 -2.97 6.19 -1.61
C SER A 53 -2.05 4.98 -1.76
N VAL A 54 -1.81 4.27 -0.66
CA VAL A 54 -1.12 2.98 -0.68
C VAL A 54 -1.99 1.94 -0.01
N LYS A 55 -2.23 0.84 -0.70
CA LYS A 55 -3.00 -0.30 -0.19
C LYS A 55 -2.07 -1.46 0.14
N VAL A 56 -2.03 -1.84 1.42
CA VAL A 56 -1.16 -2.90 1.94
C VAL A 56 -1.97 -4.05 2.59
N ARG A 57 -1.24 -5.05 3.06
CA ARG A 57 -1.69 -6.09 4.00
C ARG A 57 -0.93 -5.92 5.32
N LEU A 58 -1.24 -6.73 6.33
CA LEU A 58 -0.48 -6.73 7.59
C LEU A 58 0.98 -7.18 7.42
N GLY A 59 1.28 -7.87 6.33
CA GLY A 59 2.62 -8.36 5.97
C GLY A 59 2.54 -9.52 4.98
N TRP A 60 3.68 -10.12 4.65
CA TRP A 60 3.74 -11.23 3.68
C TRP A 60 3.24 -12.55 4.28
N ASP A 61 3.97 -13.12 5.21
CA ASP A 61 3.69 -14.36 5.93
C ASP A 61 3.35 -14.09 7.40
N SER A 62 4.06 -13.15 8.04
CA SER A 62 3.80 -12.65 9.38
C SER A 62 3.32 -11.19 9.37
N GLY A 63 2.80 -10.70 10.51
CA GLY A 63 2.43 -9.30 10.73
C GLY A 63 3.48 -8.49 11.48
N GLU A 64 4.74 -8.95 11.54
CA GLU A 64 5.81 -8.33 12.33
C GLU A 64 6.18 -6.96 11.77
N LYS A 65 6.28 -6.85 10.44
CA LYS A 65 6.64 -5.60 9.72
C LYS A 65 5.50 -4.59 9.57
N LYS A 66 4.31 -4.84 10.13
CA LYS A 66 3.13 -3.97 9.92
C LYS A 66 3.36 -2.50 10.24
N PHE A 67 4.18 -2.21 11.26
CA PHE A 67 4.50 -0.85 11.66
C PHE A 67 5.56 -0.23 10.75
N GLU A 68 6.59 -0.99 10.36
CA GLU A 68 7.59 -0.56 9.35
C GLU A 68 6.91 -0.22 8.02
N ILE A 69 5.95 -1.03 7.58
CA ILE A 69 5.16 -0.79 6.36
C ILE A 69 4.34 0.50 6.49
N ALA A 70 3.65 0.70 7.62
CA ALA A 70 2.84 1.89 7.84
C ALA A 70 3.70 3.15 7.89
N ASP A 71 4.86 3.07 8.56
CA ASP A 71 5.82 4.16 8.69
C ASP A 71 6.45 4.52 7.34
N ALA A 72 6.86 3.53 6.54
CA ALA A 72 7.33 3.74 5.17
C ALA A 72 6.32 4.50 4.30
N VAL A 73 5.03 4.15 4.38
CA VAL A 73 3.95 4.83 3.65
C VAL A 73 3.76 6.27 4.14
N GLN A 74 3.80 6.49 5.45
CA GLN A 74 3.66 7.81 6.05
C GLN A 74 4.84 8.71 5.66
N GLN A 75 6.08 8.24 5.81
CA GLN A 75 7.30 8.98 5.46
C GLN A 75 7.39 9.30 3.96
N ALA A 76 6.84 8.42 3.10
CA ALA A 76 6.73 8.69 1.67
C ALA A 76 5.79 9.86 1.32
N GLY A 77 4.95 10.29 2.25
CA GLY A 77 4.00 11.39 2.06
C GLY A 77 2.70 10.96 1.37
N ALA A 78 2.34 9.68 1.43
CA ALA A 78 1.03 9.24 0.96
C ALA A 78 -0.07 9.96 1.73
N THR A 79 -1.15 10.34 1.04
CA THR A 79 -2.31 10.99 1.66
C THR A 79 -3.09 10.00 2.52
N GLU A 80 -3.14 8.74 2.08
CA GLU A 80 -4.01 7.70 2.62
C GLU A 80 -3.31 6.33 2.66
N LEU A 81 -3.44 5.62 3.78
CA LEU A 81 -3.05 4.22 3.92
C LEU A 81 -4.31 3.34 4.09
N VAL A 82 -4.41 2.32 3.26
CA VAL A 82 -5.47 1.31 3.31
C VAL A 82 -4.87 -0.04 3.69
N VAL A 83 -5.30 -0.59 4.83
CA VAL A 83 -4.78 -1.88 5.34
C VAL A 83 -5.81 -2.98 5.17
N HIS A 84 -5.45 -4.03 4.45
CA HIS A 84 -6.16 -5.30 4.50
C HIS A 84 -5.70 -6.08 5.74
N GLY A 85 -6.61 -6.38 6.67
CA GLY A 85 -6.32 -6.96 8.00
C GLY A 85 -5.85 -8.42 8.03
N ARG A 86 -5.16 -8.89 7.00
CA ARG A 86 -4.58 -10.24 6.89
C ARG A 86 -3.20 -10.15 6.24
N THR A 87 -2.32 -11.10 6.52
CA THR A 87 -1.09 -11.30 5.75
C THR A 87 -1.42 -11.80 4.34
N LYS A 88 -0.42 -11.87 3.44
CA LYS A 88 -0.62 -12.47 2.11
C LYS A 88 -0.93 -13.97 2.23
N GLU A 89 -0.28 -14.71 3.13
CA GLU A 89 -0.45 -16.17 3.24
C GLU A 89 -1.82 -16.60 3.82
N GLN A 90 -2.54 -15.70 4.49
CA GLN A 90 -3.90 -15.94 5.00
C GLN A 90 -5.00 -15.85 3.90
N VAL A 91 -4.82 -16.58 2.79
CA VAL A 91 -5.67 -16.49 1.58
C VAL A 91 -7.07 -17.09 1.78
N THR A 92 -7.32 -17.91 2.81
CA THR A 92 -8.61 -18.59 3.02
C THR A 92 -9.78 -17.64 3.33
N ALA A 93 -10.96 -18.01 2.81
CA ALA A 93 -12.18 -17.21 2.79
C ALA A 93 -12.80 -17.05 4.18
N ARG A 94 -12.44 -15.98 4.89
CA ARG A 94 -13.34 -15.16 5.70
C ARG A 94 -12.65 -13.83 6.01
N SER A 95 -13.14 -12.77 5.38
CA SER A 95 -12.75 -11.39 5.70
C SER A 95 -13.29 -11.05 7.09
N ILE A 96 -12.43 -10.90 8.10
CA ILE A 96 -12.87 -10.42 9.42
C ILE A 96 -12.89 -8.88 9.47
N LEU A 97 -12.34 -8.18 8.47
CA LEU A 97 -12.48 -6.73 8.32
C LEU A 97 -12.48 -6.33 6.84
N THR A 98 -13.66 -6.31 6.24
CA THR A 98 -13.96 -5.51 5.03
C THR A 98 -14.33 -4.09 5.47
N GLY A 99 -13.51 -3.50 6.33
CA GLY A 99 -13.68 -2.13 6.81
C GLY A 99 -12.53 -1.29 6.28
N ARG A 100 -12.83 -0.29 5.44
CA ARG A 100 -11.91 0.82 5.14
C ARG A 100 -11.54 1.49 6.47
N ARG A 101 -10.47 1.05 7.13
CA ARG A 101 -9.80 1.91 8.11
C ARG A 101 -8.82 2.74 7.30
N LEU A 102 -9.36 3.82 6.73
CA LEU A 102 -8.58 4.84 6.06
C LEU A 102 -7.82 5.60 7.14
N ALA A 103 -6.51 5.37 7.26
CA ALA A 103 -5.68 6.32 7.97
C ALA A 103 -5.39 7.44 6.99
N ARG A 104 -6.05 8.59 7.19
CA ARG A 104 -5.72 9.81 6.46
C ARG A 104 -4.59 10.47 7.23
N PHE A 105 -3.42 10.56 6.62
CA PHE A 105 -2.31 11.27 7.23
C PHE A 105 -2.62 12.76 7.09
N ALA A 106 -2.88 13.44 8.22
CA ALA A 106 -3.00 14.88 8.20
C ALA A 106 -1.61 15.45 7.85
N SER A 107 -1.54 16.29 6.82
CA SER A 107 -0.38 17.13 6.56
C SER A 107 -0.20 18.05 7.77
N GLY A 108 0.88 17.84 8.53
CA GLY A 108 1.34 18.80 9.54
C GLY A 108 1.83 20.09 8.90
#